data_AF-A0A955FPW6-F1
#
_entry.id   AF-A0A955FPW6-F1
#
_cell.length_a   1.000
_cell.length_b   1.000
_cell.length_c   1.000
_cell.angle_alpha   90.00
_cell.angle_beta   90.00
_cell.angle_gamma   90.00
#
_symmetry.space_group_name_H-M   'P 1'
#
loop_
_entity.id
_entity.type
_entity.pdbx_description
1 polymer ?
#
loop_
_entity_poly.entity_id
_entity_poly.type
_entity_poly.pdbx_seq_one_letter_code
_entity_poly.pdbx_strand_id
1 'polypeptide(L)'
;YRGEFEDRLKKVMSELESDDKTIVFIDELHLIVGAGAAEGAMDAGNILKPALARGKMQLIGATTTDEYTKHIEKDAALERRFQPVMVPEATQTETVAILKGLRKHYEEFHHVTISDQVIEDTVTLAARYINDRYMPDKAIDLLDETSAHLRVGKGKTSPELRKLQKELKLLSGRIEDAVDRQDYERAAEYKTKASRVADDLAKLELKTKSGRRISLTSDDIAEVVARITGVPVKKVIKSEAKYLLNLEKNLGKHVIGQDEAVEAVSKAIRRNRVGIGSHKRPIGSFVFLGPTGVGKTELARVLAREFYGSQDAMIKIDMSEFGEHHNVSRLLGAPAGYVGYDDGGQLTDKIRRQPYSLVLFDEIEKAHPDVFNMLLQILEDGHVTDGKGRTIDFTNTIVIMTSNIGAERLQKEASLGFRADTRADMEDLDALHEQNKDKVYEVLKKMMRPELLNRIDKTIVFRALTKKDITHILELQLDELRDRLVKHGVGLELTQAAKEYLLAKGYDAHNGVRPLRRLLQDTLEDHLSLGILDERYTTGDVIKVTVKAGELVYQRVGESTKPAVKVSKKAQKSNS
;
A
#
# COMPACT_ATOMS: atom_id res chain seq x y z
N TYR A 1 -48.17 -3.57 9.55
CA TYR A 1 -46.75 -3.17 9.54
C TYR A 1 -46.49 -1.72 9.15
N ARG A 2 -46.70 -1.23 7.91
CA ARG A 2 -46.42 0.20 7.58
C ARG A 2 -47.26 1.22 8.36
N GLY A 3 -48.59 1.04 8.38
CA GLY A 3 -49.50 1.92 9.13
C GLY A 3 -49.28 1.89 10.65
N GLU A 4 -48.85 0.75 11.21
CA GLU A 4 -48.55 0.64 12.65
C GLU A 4 -47.32 1.46 13.06
N PHE A 5 -46.34 1.62 12.16
CA PHE A 5 -45.18 2.47 12.41
C PHE A 5 -45.57 3.96 12.37
N GLU A 6 -46.33 4.39 11.37
CA GLU A 6 -46.85 5.77 11.31
C GLU A 6 -47.75 6.10 12.52
N ASP A 7 -48.61 5.18 12.93
CA ASP A 7 -49.48 5.37 14.10
C ASP A 7 -48.68 5.46 15.40
N ARG A 8 -47.60 4.69 15.53
CA ARG A 8 -46.66 4.83 16.66
C ARG A 8 -45.94 6.17 16.62
N LEU A 9 -45.47 6.61 15.45
CA LEU A 9 -44.79 7.89 15.29
C LEU A 9 -45.72 9.05 15.63
N LYS A 10 -46.97 9.02 15.15
CA LYS A 10 -48.01 10.02 15.48
C LYS A 10 -48.30 10.09 16.98
N LYS A 11 -48.37 8.94 17.66
CA LYS A 11 -48.56 8.91 19.14
C LYS A 11 -47.40 9.58 19.85
N VAL A 12 -46.17 9.20 19.52
CA VAL A 12 -44.96 9.82 20.08
C VAL A 12 -44.96 11.32 19.81
N MET A 13 -45.28 11.75 18.59
CA MET A 13 -45.39 13.17 18.25
C MET A 13 -46.47 13.91 19.06
N SER A 14 -47.62 13.29 19.31
CA SER A 14 -48.68 13.90 20.12
C SER A 14 -48.28 14.08 21.58
N GLU A 15 -47.50 13.15 22.14
CA GLU A 15 -46.95 13.26 23.49
C GLU A 15 -45.90 14.38 23.55
N LEU A 16 -45.01 14.44 22.55
CA LEU A 16 -43.95 15.45 22.45
C LEU A 16 -44.50 16.87 22.26
N GLU A 17 -45.59 17.04 21.51
CA GLU A 17 -46.25 18.35 21.35
C GLU A 17 -46.94 18.84 22.63
N SER A 18 -47.15 17.95 23.60
CA SER A 18 -47.81 18.25 24.88
C SER A 18 -46.85 18.51 26.02
N ASP A 19 -45.54 18.27 25.84
CA ASP A 19 -44.51 18.41 26.86
C ASP A 19 -43.33 19.28 26.40
N ASP A 20 -43.33 20.54 26.85
CA ASP A 20 -42.28 21.51 26.55
C ASP A 20 -40.93 21.23 27.25
N LYS A 21 -40.86 20.23 28.14
CA LYS A 21 -39.63 19.88 28.87
C LYS A 21 -38.81 18.77 28.20
N THR A 22 -39.39 18.10 27.20
CA THR A 22 -38.73 16.98 26.54
C THR A 22 -37.93 17.46 25.34
N ILE A 23 -36.63 17.12 25.32
CA ILE A 23 -35.74 17.32 24.18
C ILE A 23 -35.51 15.98 23.51
N VAL A 24 -35.80 15.91 22.21
CA VAL A 24 -35.58 14.71 21.40
C VAL A 24 -34.22 14.77 20.73
N PHE A 25 -33.43 13.70 20.84
CA PHE A 25 -32.18 13.54 20.12
C PHE A 25 -32.30 12.47 19.03
N ILE A 26 -31.84 12.78 17.82
CA ILE A 26 -31.83 11.87 16.67
C ILE A 26 -30.42 11.86 16.06
N ASP A 27 -29.71 10.74 16.17
CA ASP A 27 -28.29 10.63 15.79
C ASP A 27 -28.06 10.66 14.26
N GLU A 28 -29.01 10.12 13.50
CA GLU A 28 -28.97 10.08 12.03
C GLU A 28 -30.25 10.68 11.46
N LEU A 29 -30.40 12.00 11.62
CA LEU A 29 -31.63 12.71 11.24
C LEU A 29 -32.03 12.45 9.79
N HIS A 30 -31.05 12.40 8.88
CA HIS A 30 -31.26 12.17 7.45
C HIS A 30 -31.97 10.84 7.13
N LEU A 31 -31.89 9.81 7.96
CA LEU A 31 -32.63 8.56 7.75
C LEU A 31 -34.14 8.71 7.91
N ILE A 32 -34.58 9.69 8.70
CA ILE A 32 -35.99 9.92 9.01
C ILE A 32 -36.62 10.91 8.02
N VAL A 33 -35.85 11.88 7.54
CA VAL A 33 -36.32 12.90 6.58
C VAL A 33 -35.96 12.61 5.11
N GLY A 34 -34.94 11.78 4.85
CA GLY A 34 -34.39 11.52 3.51
C GLY A 34 -34.82 10.21 2.85
N ALA A 35 -35.67 9.40 3.50
CA ALA A 35 -36.13 8.09 3.06
C ALA A 35 -37.09 8.10 1.83
N GLY A 36 -36.97 9.08 0.93
CA GLY A 36 -37.82 9.26 -0.25
C GLY A 36 -37.20 8.86 -1.59
N ALA A 37 -35.97 8.33 -1.62
CA ALA A 37 -35.24 8.06 -2.88
C ALA A 37 -35.38 6.62 -3.42
N ALA A 38 -35.92 5.69 -2.64
CA ALA A 38 -36.16 4.31 -3.08
C ALA A 38 -37.66 4.00 -3.02
N GLU A 39 -38.22 3.41 -4.09
CA GLU A 39 -39.59 2.90 -4.12
C GLU A 39 -39.82 1.94 -2.94
N GLY A 40 -40.36 2.44 -1.83
CA GLY A 40 -40.71 1.65 -0.66
C GLY A 40 -40.10 2.06 0.69
N ALA A 41 -39.25 3.08 0.75
CA ALA A 41 -38.78 3.65 2.02
C ALA A 41 -39.83 4.63 2.62
N MET A 42 -39.93 4.65 3.94
CA MET A 42 -41.00 5.32 4.70
C MET A 42 -40.72 6.82 4.88
N ASP A 43 -41.62 7.70 4.44
CA ASP A 43 -41.47 9.16 4.58
C ASP A 43 -42.02 9.68 5.92
N ALA A 44 -41.25 9.50 6.99
CA ALA A 44 -41.55 10.07 8.29
C ALA A 44 -41.34 11.60 8.34
N GLY A 45 -40.66 12.19 7.34
CA GLY A 45 -40.42 13.62 7.23
C GLY A 45 -41.71 14.44 7.15
N ASN A 46 -42.74 13.93 6.48
CA ASN A 46 -44.05 14.59 6.39
C ASN A 46 -44.80 14.68 7.72
N ILE A 47 -44.53 13.77 8.66
CA ILE A 47 -45.13 13.79 10.00
C ILE A 47 -44.39 14.80 10.92
N LEU A 48 -43.09 14.97 10.73
CA LEU A 48 -42.25 15.88 11.52
C LEU A 48 -42.41 17.35 11.11
N LYS A 49 -42.57 17.65 9.81
CA LYS A 49 -42.66 19.01 9.28
C LYS A 49 -43.68 19.91 9.99
N PRO A 50 -44.94 19.48 10.25
CA PRO A 50 -45.93 20.32 10.93
C PRO A 50 -45.57 20.64 12.39
N ALA A 51 -45.02 19.67 13.12
CA ALA A 51 -44.64 19.83 14.53
C ALA A 51 -43.43 20.76 14.68
N LEU A 52 -42.41 20.59 13.83
CA LEU A 52 -41.25 21.46 13.74
C LEU A 52 -41.65 22.89 13.32
N ALA A 53 -42.61 23.02 12.38
CA ALA A 53 -43.09 24.32 11.93
C ALA A 53 -43.85 25.12 12.99
N ARG A 54 -44.52 24.44 13.92
CA ARG A 54 -45.22 25.08 15.05
C ARG A 54 -44.30 25.41 16.22
N GLY A 55 -43.04 24.96 16.21
CA GLY A 55 -42.09 25.16 17.32
C GLY A 55 -42.51 24.46 18.61
N LYS A 56 -43.43 23.48 18.55
CA LYS A 56 -43.98 22.75 19.70
C LYS A 56 -43.14 21.54 20.11
N MET A 57 -41.99 21.34 19.46
CA MET A 57 -41.12 20.20 19.70
C MET A 57 -39.67 20.71 19.73
N GLN A 58 -38.93 20.33 20.78
CA GLN A 58 -37.50 20.58 20.86
C GLN A 58 -36.75 19.35 20.36
N LEU A 59 -35.93 19.54 19.33
CA LEU A 59 -35.20 18.45 18.68
C LEU A 59 -33.75 18.86 18.40
N ILE A 60 -32.83 17.93 18.68
CA ILE A 60 -31.44 17.97 18.29
C ILE A 60 -31.23 16.81 17.32
N GLY A 61 -30.83 17.12 16.08
CA GLY A 61 -30.47 16.14 15.08
C GLY A 61 -28.97 16.18 14.82
N ALA A 62 -28.34 15.01 14.72
CA ALA A 62 -27.00 14.87 14.18
C ALA A 62 -27.08 14.34 12.73
N THR A 63 -26.13 14.79 11.92
CA THR A 63 -25.98 14.38 10.52
C THR A 63 -24.58 14.76 10.05
N THR A 64 -24.09 14.10 9.01
CA THR A 64 -22.89 14.54 8.30
C THR A 64 -23.23 15.68 7.33
N THR A 65 -22.22 16.46 6.94
CA THR A 65 -22.37 17.56 5.96
C THR A 65 -22.95 17.06 4.63
N ASP A 66 -22.46 15.91 4.15
CA ASP A 66 -22.91 15.31 2.89
C ASP A 66 -24.40 14.93 2.94
N GLU A 67 -24.83 14.32 4.04
CA GLU A 67 -26.22 13.91 4.22
C GLU A 67 -27.14 15.11 4.46
N TYR A 68 -26.65 16.16 5.13
CA TYR A 68 -27.37 17.43 5.26
C TYR A 68 -27.65 18.06 3.90
N THR A 69 -26.63 18.22 3.05
CA THR A 69 -26.78 18.82 1.72
C THR A 69 -27.64 17.96 0.79
N LYS A 70 -27.58 16.63 0.91
CA LYS A 70 -28.40 15.73 0.08
C LYS A 70 -29.88 15.73 0.48
N HIS A 71 -30.19 15.73 1.78
CA HIS A 71 -31.53 15.39 2.27
C HIS A 71 -32.25 16.53 2.98
N ILE A 72 -31.54 17.47 3.61
CA ILE A 72 -32.15 18.53 4.43
C ILE A 72 -32.13 19.87 3.69
N GLU A 73 -30.99 20.23 3.10
CA GLU A 73 -30.80 21.51 2.40
C GLU A 73 -31.68 21.63 1.15
N LYS A 74 -31.98 20.52 0.48
CA LYS A 74 -32.88 20.51 -0.68
C LYS A 74 -34.36 20.70 -0.32
N ASP A 75 -34.73 20.47 0.94
CA ASP A 75 -36.11 20.63 1.41
C ASP A 75 -36.27 21.96 2.15
N ALA A 76 -36.80 22.95 1.43
CA ALA A 76 -37.00 24.30 1.94
C ALA A 76 -37.94 24.39 3.16
N ALA A 77 -38.73 23.35 3.48
CA ALA A 77 -39.54 23.31 4.68
C ALA A 77 -38.73 22.88 5.91
N LEU A 78 -37.75 21.99 5.74
CA LEU A 78 -36.86 21.52 6.81
C LEU A 78 -35.69 22.47 7.04
N GLU A 79 -35.07 22.96 5.96
CA GLU A 79 -33.95 23.91 6.01
C GLU A 79 -34.30 25.15 6.86
N ARG A 80 -35.52 25.68 6.71
CA ARG A 80 -36.01 26.85 7.49
C ARG A 80 -36.38 26.54 8.94
N ARG A 81 -36.23 25.31 9.40
CA ARG A 81 -36.61 24.86 10.76
C ARG A 81 -35.42 24.33 11.54
N PHE A 82 -34.36 23.94 10.86
CA PHE A 82 -33.10 23.60 11.49
C PHE A 82 -32.17 24.81 11.51
N GLN A 83 -31.53 25.03 12.66
CA GLN A 83 -30.37 25.91 12.74
C GLN A 83 -29.13 25.00 12.66
N PRO A 84 -28.33 25.06 11.57
CA PRO A 84 -27.12 24.28 11.50
C PRO A 84 -26.11 24.78 12.53
N VAL A 85 -25.55 23.85 13.30
CA VAL A 85 -24.42 24.07 14.20
C VAL A 85 -23.28 23.21 13.69
N MET A 86 -22.28 23.85 13.08
CA MET A 86 -21.14 23.14 12.51
C MET A 86 -20.23 22.64 13.63
N VAL A 87 -19.99 21.33 13.65
CA VAL A 87 -19.03 20.70 14.55
C VAL A 87 -17.77 20.38 13.73
N PRO A 88 -16.67 21.13 13.88
CA PRO A 88 -15.44 20.84 13.17
C PRO A 88 -14.78 19.55 13.70
N GLU A 89 -13.89 18.97 12.90
CA GLU A 89 -12.99 17.92 13.34
C GLU A 89 -12.17 18.38 14.56
N ALA A 90 -12.02 17.52 15.56
CA ALA A 90 -11.27 17.85 16.77
C ALA A 90 -9.79 18.10 16.46
N THR A 91 -9.24 19.16 17.03
CA THR A 91 -7.79 19.42 16.92
C THR A 91 -7.00 18.31 17.64
N GLN A 92 -5.71 18.17 17.31
CA GLN A 92 -4.85 17.19 18.00
C GLN A 92 -4.81 17.44 19.51
N THR A 93 -4.78 18.71 19.94
CA THR A 93 -4.78 19.09 21.36
C THR A 93 -6.08 18.69 22.06
N GLU A 94 -7.24 18.94 21.43
CA GLU A 94 -8.54 18.53 21.97
C GLU A 94 -8.66 17.00 22.00
N THR A 95 -8.17 16.31 20.96
CA THR A 95 -8.17 14.84 20.89
C THR A 95 -7.32 14.24 22.02
N VAL A 96 -6.15 14.82 22.32
CA VAL A 96 -5.35 14.40 23.48
C VAL A 96 -6.16 14.56 24.78
N ALA A 97 -6.87 15.67 24.97
CA ALA A 97 -7.71 15.87 26.16
C ALA A 97 -8.85 14.84 26.26
N ILE A 98 -9.50 14.52 25.13
CA ILE A 98 -10.55 13.48 25.03
C ILE A 98 -9.97 12.11 25.43
N LEU A 99 -8.84 11.70 24.87
CA LEU A 99 -8.19 10.42 25.20
C LEU A 99 -7.73 10.36 26.67
N LYS A 100 -7.27 11.48 27.24
CA LYS A 100 -6.97 11.55 28.68
C LYS A 100 -8.23 11.32 29.53
N GLY A 101 -9.38 11.85 29.12
CA GLY A 101 -10.68 11.61 29.77
C GLY A 101 -11.14 10.15 29.67
N LEU A 102 -10.92 9.50 28.53
CA LEU A 102 -11.29 8.10 28.28
C LEU A 102 -10.31 7.08 28.86
N ARG A 103 -9.09 7.50 29.23
CA ARG A 103 -7.99 6.63 29.68
C ARG A 103 -8.43 5.58 30.70
N LYS A 104 -9.08 6.02 31.78
CA LYS A 104 -9.45 5.14 32.90
C LYS A 104 -10.37 4.00 32.44
N HIS A 105 -11.30 4.30 31.53
CA HIS A 105 -12.22 3.31 30.97
C HIS A 105 -11.47 2.22 30.19
N TYR A 106 -10.55 2.60 29.30
CA TYR A 106 -9.75 1.65 28.53
C TYR A 106 -8.74 0.87 29.38
N GLU A 107 -8.09 1.50 30.36
CA GLU A 107 -7.19 0.82 31.30
C GLU A 107 -7.92 -0.26 32.11
N GLU A 108 -9.13 0.03 32.58
CA GLU A 108 -9.97 -0.92 33.32
C GLU A 108 -10.49 -2.05 32.43
N PHE A 109 -11.00 -1.71 31.24
CA PHE A 109 -11.58 -2.68 30.31
C PHE A 109 -10.54 -3.63 29.70
N HIS A 110 -9.36 -3.13 29.32
CA HIS A 110 -8.30 -3.94 28.71
C HIS A 110 -7.24 -4.44 29.69
N HIS A 111 -7.27 -3.99 30.94
CA HIS A 111 -6.26 -4.32 31.96
C HIS A 111 -4.82 -3.90 31.57
N VAL A 112 -4.71 -2.74 30.91
CA VAL A 112 -3.45 -2.13 30.51
C VAL A 112 -3.15 -0.85 31.31
N THR A 113 -1.94 -0.33 31.19
CA THR A 113 -1.57 1.00 31.70
C THR A 113 -1.15 1.88 30.53
N ILE A 114 -1.72 3.08 30.43
CA ILE A 114 -1.55 4.00 29.31
C ILE A 114 -0.91 5.29 29.84
N SER A 115 0.32 5.57 29.39
CA SER A 115 1.03 6.80 29.77
C SER A 115 0.59 8.02 28.94
N ASP A 116 0.86 9.22 29.43
CA ASP A 116 0.61 10.47 28.69
C ASP A 116 1.32 10.47 27.33
N GLN A 117 2.57 9.99 27.30
CA GLN A 117 3.36 9.88 26.07
C GLN A 117 2.70 8.98 25.03
N VAL A 118 2.09 7.86 25.47
CA VAL A 118 1.38 6.95 24.56
C VAL A 118 0.16 7.64 23.95
N ILE A 119 -0.59 8.42 24.73
CA ILE A 119 -1.75 9.16 24.22
C ILE A 119 -1.32 10.20 23.18
N GLU A 120 -0.26 10.97 23.47
CA GLU A 120 0.28 11.95 22.52
C GLU A 120 0.79 11.30 21.24
N ASP A 121 1.52 10.18 21.36
CA ASP A 121 1.98 9.41 20.22
C ASP A 121 0.80 8.81 19.44
N THR A 122 -0.28 8.37 20.12
CA THR A 122 -1.48 7.83 19.47
C THR A 122 -2.12 8.89 18.57
N VAL A 123 -2.32 10.11 19.07
CA VAL A 123 -2.90 11.21 18.28
C VAL A 123 -1.97 11.58 17.13
N THR A 124 -0.66 11.68 17.40
CA THR A 124 0.33 12.04 16.37
C THR A 124 0.38 11.02 15.25
N LEU A 125 0.36 9.72 15.60
CA LEU A 125 0.42 8.63 14.62
C LEU A 125 -0.91 8.48 13.88
N ALA A 126 -2.05 8.57 14.56
CA ALA A 126 -3.36 8.55 13.89
C ALA A 126 -3.53 9.73 12.93
N ALA A 127 -3.09 10.94 13.30
CA ALA A 127 -3.13 12.11 12.43
C ALA A 127 -2.24 11.98 11.19
N ARG A 128 -1.11 11.27 11.30
CA ARG A 128 -0.12 11.18 10.24
C ARG A 128 -0.35 10.01 9.27
N TYR A 129 -0.91 8.91 9.76
CA TYR A 129 -0.95 7.64 9.02
C TYR A 129 -2.38 7.17 8.68
N ILE A 130 -3.42 7.68 9.36
CA ILE A 130 -4.82 7.29 9.15
C ILE A 130 -5.59 8.51 8.60
N ASN A 131 -5.72 8.57 7.28
CA ASN A 131 -6.25 9.75 6.56
C ASN A 131 -7.68 9.55 6.01
N ASP A 132 -8.20 8.33 6.04
CA ASP A 132 -9.57 7.99 5.60
C ASP A 132 -10.63 8.24 6.68
N ARG A 133 -10.21 8.69 7.87
CA ARG A 133 -11.05 8.97 9.03
C ARG A 133 -10.68 10.29 9.70
N TYR A 134 -11.61 10.81 10.48
CA TYR A 134 -11.50 12.10 11.18
C TYR A 134 -11.21 11.91 12.68
N MET A 135 -10.58 12.90 13.29
CA MET A 135 -10.42 13.00 14.74
C MET A 135 -11.75 13.38 15.43
N PRO A 136 -12.01 12.90 16.65
CA PRO A 136 -11.14 12.09 17.51
C PRO A 136 -11.23 10.58 17.25
N ASP A 137 -12.20 10.14 16.44
CA ASP A 137 -12.61 8.75 16.24
C ASP A 137 -11.43 7.83 15.89
N LYS A 138 -10.64 8.18 14.88
CA LYS A 138 -9.47 7.38 14.48
C LYS A 138 -8.41 7.19 15.57
N ALA A 139 -8.26 8.14 16.49
CA ALA A 139 -7.30 8.03 17.59
C ALA A 139 -7.85 7.18 18.73
N ILE A 140 -9.17 7.24 18.97
CA ILE A 140 -9.88 6.38 19.92
C ILE A 140 -9.78 4.92 19.46
N ASP A 141 -10.14 4.64 18.22
CA ASP A 141 -10.07 3.32 17.61
C ASP A 141 -8.65 2.74 17.68
N LEU A 142 -7.64 3.56 17.34
CA LEU A 142 -6.25 3.13 17.40
C LEU A 142 -5.82 2.76 18.82
N LEU A 143 -6.22 3.54 19.83
CA LEU A 143 -5.90 3.25 21.23
C LEU A 143 -6.60 1.97 21.70
N ASP A 144 -7.85 1.78 21.31
CA ASP A 144 -8.66 0.61 21.65
C ASP A 144 -8.10 -0.66 21.02
N GLU A 145 -7.84 -0.64 19.72
CA GLU A 145 -7.28 -1.78 18.99
C GLU A 145 -5.90 -2.15 19.51
N THR A 146 -5.05 -1.15 19.81
CA THR A 146 -3.74 -1.41 20.43
C THR A 146 -3.87 -2.06 21.79
N SER A 147 -4.78 -1.56 22.64
CA SER A 147 -5.03 -2.12 23.97
C SER A 147 -5.54 -3.57 23.88
N ALA A 148 -6.45 -3.85 22.95
CA ALA A 148 -6.96 -5.19 22.69
C ALA A 148 -5.88 -6.13 22.14
N HIS A 149 -5.08 -5.67 21.17
CA HIS A 149 -4.01 -6.43 20.54
C HIS A 149 -2.95 -6.84 21.57
N LEU A 150 -2.55 -5.92 22.44
CA LEU A 150 -1.59 -6.16 23.50
C LEU A 150 -2.06 -7.25 24.47
N ARG A 151 -3.35 -7.21 24.83
CA ARG A 151 -3.97 -8.22 25.70
C ARG A 151 -3.98 -9.60 25.04
N VAL A 152 -4.17 -9.69 23.73
CA VAL A 152 -4.15 -10.99 23.02
C VAL A 152 -2.72 -11.52 22.84
N GLY A 153 -1.77 -10.66 22.46
CA GLY A 153 -0.39 -11.05 22.14
C GLY A 153 0.50 -11.24 23.37
N LYS A 154 0.45 -10.32 24.34
CA LYS A 154 1.28 -10.34 25.57
C LYS A 154 0.52 -10.86 26.79
N GLY A 155 -0.82 -10.84 26.77
CA GLY A 155 -1.65 -11.43 27.81
C GLY A 155 -1.62 -12.95 27.73
N LYS A 156 -0.66 -13.56 28.43
CA LYS A 156 -0.72 -14.97 28.79
C LYS A 156 -1.90 -15.15 29.76
N THR A 157 -3.13 -15.25 29.25
CA THR A 157 -4.17 -15.97 30.00
C THR A 157 -3.59 -17.35 30.26
N SER A 158 -3.36 -17.69 31.54
CA SER A 158 -2.81 -19.02 31.87
C SER A 158 -3.66 -20.08 31.15
N PRO A 159 -3.06 -21.08 30.47
CA PRO A 159 -3.81 -22.17 29.82
C PRO A 159 -4.86 -22.79 30.75
N GLU A 160 -4.57 -22.78 32.05
CA GLU A 160 -5.43 -23.23 33.13
C GLU A 160 -6.69 -22.34 33.33
N LEU A 161 -6.54 -21.02 33.21
CA LEU A 161 -7.64 -20.06 33.32
C LEU A 161 -8.59 -20.15 32.11
N ARG A 162 -8.03 -20.30 30.89
CA ARG A 162 -8.84 -20.59 29.68
C ARG A 162 -9.59 -21.91 29.78
N LYS A 163 -8.99 -22.94 30.38
CA LYS A 163 -9.61 -24.25 30.57
C LYS A 163 -10.82 -24.15 31.50
N LEU A 164 -10.67 -23.47 32.64
CA LEU A 164 -11.76 -23.25 33.60
C LEU A 164 -12.91 -22.40 33.01
N GLN A 165 -12.62 -21.34 32.26
CA GLN A 165 -13.66 -20.54 31.58
C GLN A 165 -14.46 -21.38 30.55
N LYS A 166 -13.76 -22.21 29.77
CA LYS A 166 -14.40 -23.09 28.79
C LYS A 166 -15.25 -24.16 29.48
N GLU A 167 -14.77 -24.71 30.59
CA GLU A 167 -15.49 -25.69 31.41
C GLU A 167 -16.75 -25.09 32.04
N LEU A 168 -16.66 -23.86 32.58
CA LEU A 168 -17.80 -23.13 33.13
C LEU A 168 -18.88 -22.91 32.07
N LYS A 169 -18.50 -22.42 30.89
CA LYS A 169 -19.44 -22.20 29.77
C LYS A 169 -20.14 -23.49 29.33
N LEU A 170 -19.39 -24.59 29.31
CA LEU A 170 -19.92 -25.90 28.94
C LEU A 170 -20.87 -26.46 30.01
N LEU A 171 -20.59 -26.20 31.28
CA LEU A 171 -21.49 -26.54 32.39
C LEU A 171 -22.76 -25.69 32.38
N SER A 172 -22.68 -24.38 32.09
CA SER A 172 -23.86 -23.52 31.94
C SER A 172 -24.81 -24.03 30.85
N GLY A 173 -24.29 -24.37 29.67
CA GLY A 173 -25.12 -24.96 28.60
C GLY A 173 -25.72 -26.32 28.97
N ARG A 174 -25.00 -27.13 29.76
CA ARG A 174 -25.55 -28.41 30.29
C ARG A 174 -26.62 -28.21 31.36
N ILE A 175 -26.56 -27.13 32.13
CA ILE A 175 -27.62 -26.76 33.08
C ILE A 175 -28.88 -26.38 32.30
N GLU A 176 -28.76 -25.53 31.29
CA GLU A 176 -29.89 -25.13 30.43
C GLU A 176 -30.54 -26.35 29.76
N ASP A 177 -29.76 -27.22 29.09
CA ASP A 177 -30.28 -28.43 28.44
C ASP A 177 -30.93 -29.42 29.42
N ALA A 178 -30.41 -29.54 30.65
CA ALA A 178 -31.02 -30.40 31.68
C ALA A 178 -32.33 -29.81 32.23
N VAL A 179 -32.42 -28.49 32.37
CA VAL A 179 -33.65 -27.79 32.79
C VAL A 179 -34.72 -27.90 31.70
N ASP A 180 -34.35 -27.72 30.43
CA ASP A 180 -35.27 -27.86 29.29
C ASP A 180 -35.84 -29.29 29.17
N ARG A 181 -35.05 -30.31 29.56
CA ARG A 181 -35.47 -31.72 29.59
C ARG A 181 -36.15 -32.15 30.90
N GLN A 182 -36.38 -31.21 31.83
CA GLN A 182 -36.94 -31.47 33.15
C GLN A 182 -36.15 -32.50 34.00
N ASP A 183 -34.86 -32.66 33.72
CA ASP A 183 -33.92 -33.51 34.48
C ASP A 183 -33.29 -32.66 35.60
N TYR A 184 -34.09 -32.40 36.63
CA TYR A 184 -33.72 -31.50 37.73
C TYR A 184 -32.56 -32.05 38.58
N GLU A 185 -32.38 -33.37 38.62
CA GLU A 185 -31.29 -34.01 39.36
C GLU A 185 -29.94 -33.74 38.68
N ARG A 186 -29.85 -33.92 37.36
CA ARG A 186 -28.63 -33.55 36.60
C ARG A 186 -28.39 -32.06 36.58
N ALA A 187 -29.44 -31.23 36.48
CA ALA A 187 -29.30 -29.79 36.55
C ALA A 187 -28.66 -29.35 37.89
N ALA A 188 -29.07 -29.97 39.00
CA ALA A 188 -28.49 -29.71 40.31
C ALA A 188 -27.01 -30.12 40.37
N GLU A 189 -26.65 -31.31 39.87
CA GLU A 189 -25.24 -31.74 39.80
C GLU A 189 -24.36 -30.81 38.97
N TYR A 190 -24.81 -30.40 37.78
CA TYR A 190 -24.07 -29.47 36.93
C TYR A 190 -23.93 -28.10 37.59
N LYS A 191 -24.95 -27.64 38.32
CA LYS A 191 -24.90 -26.39 39.10
C LYS A 191 -23.87 -26.47 40.23
N THR A 192 -23.77 -27.58 40.95
CA THR A 192 -22.73 -27.78 41.98
C THR A 192 -21.33 -27.78 41.36
N LYS A 193 -21.15 -28.46 40.22
CA LYS A 193 -19.86 -28.46 39.49
C LYS A 193 -19.51 -27.07 38.98
N ALA A 194 -20.47 -26.33 38.42
CA ALA A 194 -20.29 -24.96 37.95
C ALA A 194 -19.88 -24.02 39.10
N SER A 195 -20.48 -24.16 40.28
CA SER A 195 -20.10 -23.38 41.46
C SER A 195 -18.65 -23.62 41.87
N ARG A 196 -18.19 -24.88 41.87
CA ARG A 196 -16.78 -25.19 42.20
C ARG A 196 -15.81 -24.63 41.18
N VAL A 197 -16.12 -24.78 39.89
CA VAL A 197 -15.31 -24.22 38.79
C VAL A 197 -15.28 -22.69 38.86
N ALA A 198 -16.38 -22.04 39.23
CA ALA A 198 -16.45 -20.60 39.43
C ALA A 198 -15.58 -20.13 40.61
N ASP A 199 -15.59 -20.87 41.73
CA ASP A 199 -14.74 -20.57 42.89
C ASP A 199 -13.25 -20.71 42.57
N ASP A 200 -12.88 -21.75 41.83
CA ASP A 200 -11.51 -21.98 41.39
C ASP A 200 -11.05 -20.94 40.36
N LEU A 201 -11.95 -20.54 39.45
CA LEU A 201 -11.74 -19.42 38.54
C LEU A 201 -11.48 -18.13 39.31
N ALA A 202 -12.31 -17.80 40.29
CA ALA A 202 -12.16 -16.58 41.09
C ALA A 202 -10.84 -16.57 41.88
N LYS A 203 -10.43 -17.70 42.48
CA LYS A 203 -9.14 -17.84 43.17
C LYS A 203 -7.95 -17.69 42.22
N LEU A 204 -8.04 -18.28 41.02
CA LEU A 204 -6.98 -18.19 40.02
C LEU A 204 -6.89 -16.79 39.41
N GLU A 205 -8.02 -16.12 39.18
CA GLU A 205 -8.09 -14.72 38.78
C GLU A 205 -7.52 -13.79 39.85
N LEU A 206 -7.80 -14.03 41.14
CA LEU A 206 -7.19 -13.30 42.26
C LEU A 206 -5.67 -13.47 42.31
N LYS A 207 -5.16 -14.70 42.08
CA LYS A 207 -3.71 -14.96 41.98
C LYS A 207 -3.08 -14.32 40.75
N THR A 208 -3.80 -14.27 39.63
CA THR A 208 -3.31 -13.70 38.36
C THR A 208 -3.43 -12.18 38.32
N LYS A 209 -4.37 -11.57 39.06
CA LYS A 209 -4.50 -10.11 39.28
C LYS A 209 -3.30 -9.50 40.01
N SER A 210 -2.47 -10.31 40.66
CA SER A 210 -1.16 -9.88 41.18
C SER A 210 -0.09 -9.75 40.09
N GLY A 211 -0.41 -10.05 38.83
CA GLY A 211 0.42 -9.77 37.67
C GLY A 211 0.35 -8.30 37.26
N ARG A 212 1.51 -7.67 37.09
CA ARG A 212 1.69 -6.29 36.62
C ARG A 212 0.80 -6.02 35.39
N ARG A 213 -0.05 -4.98 35.44
CA ARG A 213 -0.77 -4.49 34.24
C ARG A 213 0.25 -4.30 33.11
N ILE A 214 -0.10 -4.74 31.91
CA ILE A 214 0.81 -4.60 30.78
C ILE A 214 0.81 -3.12 30.38
N SER A 215 1.96 -2.47 30.44
CA SER A 215 2.09 -1.08 30.04
C SER A 215 2.13 -0.99 28.52
N LEU A 216 1.24 -0.17 27.97
CA LEU A 216 1.27 0.18 26.56
C LEU A 216 2.53 1.02 26.28
N THR A 217 3.14 0.79 25.13
CA THR A 217 4.27 1.59 24.64
C THR A 217 3.95 2.19 23.27
N SER A 218 4.68 3.23 22.89
CA SER A 218 4.54 3.86 21.58
C SER A 218 4.85 2.91 20.42
N ASP A 219 5.70 1.90 20.66
CA ASP A 219 6.02 0.88 19.66
C ASP A 219 4.82 -0.04 19.38
N ASP A 220 3.99 -0.32 20.40
CA ASP A 220 2.77 -1.11 20.24
C ASP A 220 1.74 -0.36 19.38
N ILE A 221 1.59 0.95 19.60
CA ILE A 221 0.75 1.81 18.75
C ILE A 221 1.25 1.75 17.32
N ALA A 222 2.57 1.93 17.11
CA ALA A 222 3.17 1.89 15.78
C ALA A 222 2.98 0.53 15.07
N GLU A 223 3.01 -0.58 15.80
CA GLU A 223 2.74 -1.91 15.25
C GLU A 223 1.29 -2.03 14.77
N VAL A 224 0.32 -1.54 15.55
CA VAL A 224 -1.09 -1.57 15.15
C VAL A 224 -1.36 -0.62 14.00
N VAL A 225 -0.82 0.60 13.99
CA VAL A 225 -0.92 1.48 12.82
C VAL A 225 -0.34 0.79 11.59
N ALA A 226 0.80 0.10 11.72
CA ALA A 226 1.40 -0.63 10.61
C ALA A 226 0.52 -1.75 10.08
N ARG A 227 -0.24 -2.39 10.96
CA ARG A 227 -1.19 -3.42 10.58
C ARG A 227 -2.44 -2.85 9.90
N ILE A 228 -2.99 -1.75 10.42
CA ILE A 228 -4.17 -1.08 9.87
C ILE A 228 -3.85 -0.50 8.48
N THR A 229 -2.72 0.19 8.38
CA THR A 229 -2.36 1.01 7.21
C THR A 229 -1.47 0.27 6.22
N GLY A 230 -0.85 -0.85 6.62
CA GLY A 230 0.21 -1.53 5.87
C GLY A 230 1.58 -0.82 5.96
N VAL A 231 1.70 0.24 6.76
CA VAL A 231 2.86 1.14 6.78
C VAL A 231 3.78 0.82 7.93
N PRO A 232 5.07 0.58 7.74
CA PRO A 232 6.00 0.52 8.86
C PRO A 232 6.01 1.87 9.62
N VAL A 233 5.34 1.97 10.77
CA VAL A 233 5.13 3.24 11.52
C VAL A 233 6.11 3.42 12.67
N LYS A 234 7.01 2.46 12.86
CA LYS A 234 8.01 2.47 13.92
C LYS A 234 8.73 3.83 14.00
N LYS A 235 8.72 4.50 15.17
CA LYS A 235 9.64 5.63 15.47
C LYS A 235 11.02 5.16 15.02
N VAL A 236 11.71 5.88 14.12
CA VAL A 236 12.94 5.40 13.46
C VAL A 236 13.78 4.57 14.43
N ILE A 237 13.57 3.25 14.41
CA ILE A 237 14.22 2.38 15.39
C ILE A 237 15.69 2.41 15.04
N LYS A 238 16.59 2.19 15.99
CA LYS A 238 18.02 2.02 15.65
C LYS A 238 18.23 1.07 14.45
N SER A 239 17.37 0.07 14.26
CA SER A 239 17.33 -0.82 13.09
C SER A 239 16.90 -0.12 11.80
N GLU A 240 15.89 0.76 11.84
CA GLU A 240 15.42 1.51 10.68
C GLU A 240 16.36 2.65 10.32
N ALA A 241 16.91 3.40 11.29
CA ALA A 241 17.97 4.37 11.04
C ALA A 241 19.15 3.70 10.34
N LYS A 242 19.60 2.53 10.85
CA LYS A 242 20.66 1.75 10.22
C LYS A 242 20.27 1.30 8.81
N TYR A 243 19.02 0.91 8.59
CA TYR A 243 18.52 0.55 7.27
C TYR A 243 18.61 1.74 6.29
N LEU A 244 18.08 2.90 6.68
CA LEU A 244 18.06 4.13 5.87
C LEU A 244 19.47 4.69 5.58
N LEU A 245 20.41 4.51 6.52
CA LEU A 245 21.83 4.83 6.32
C LEU A 245 22.52 3.89 5.32
N ASN A 246 21.96 2.70 5.10
CA ASN A 246 22.46 1.72 4.14
C ASN A 246 21.56 1.60 2.90
N LEU A 247 20.62 2.54 2.70
CA LEU A 247 19.61 2.44 1.64
C LEU A 247 20.24 2.43 0.26
N GLU A 248 21.22 3.31 0.00
CA GLU A 248 21.97 3.33 -1.26
C GLU A 248 22.65 1.99 -1.54
N LYS A 249 23.26 1.40 -0.51
CA LYS A 249 23.93 0.11 -0.63
C LYS A 249 22.93 -1.01 -0.91
N ASN A 250 21.74 -0.96 -0.33
CA ASN A 250 20.71 -1.98 -0.55
C ASN A 250 20.09 -1.86 -1.96
N LEU A 251 19.79 -0.64 -2.40
CA LEU A 251 19.31 -0.38 -3.75
C LEU A 251 20.38 -0.73 -4.80
N GLY A 252 21.65 -0.36 -4.55
CA GLY A 252 22.80 -0.61 -5.43
C GLY A 252 23.19 -2.08 -5.59
N LYS A 253 22.66 -2.99 -4.76
CA LYS A 253 22.77 -4.45 -5.01
C LYS A 253 21.96 -4.89 -6.22
N HIS A 254 20.93 -4.15 -6.59
CA HIS A 254 19.98 -4.52 -7.64
C HIS A 254 20.01 -3.54 -8.82
N VAL A 255 20.28 -2.26 -8.55
CA VAL A 255 20.36 -1.21 -9.56
C VAL A 255 21.82 -0.88 -9.83
N ILE A 256 22.35 -1.37 -10.95
CA ILE A 256 23.77 -1.27 -11.29
C ILE A 256 24.03 -0.09 -12.24
N GLY A 257 25.10 0.66 -11.98
CA GLY A 257 25.59 1.75 -12.85
C GLY A 257 24.80 3.06 -12.75
N GLN A 258 23.89 3.20 -11.78
CA GLN A 258 22.99 4.36 -11.66
C GLN A 258 23.06 5.02 -10.26
N ASP A 259 24.29 5.26 -9.79
CA ASP A 259 24.55 5.76 -8.43
C ASP A 259 23.92 7.13 -8.17
N GLU A 260 23.94 8.06 -9.15
CA GLU A 260 23.29 9.38 -9.02
C GLU A 260 21.78 9.23 -8.73
N ALA A 261 21.11 8.29 -9.41
CA ALA A 261 19.69 8.05 -9.24
C ALA A 261 19.39 7.45 -7.85
N VAL A 262 20.17 6.43 -7.46
CA VAL A 262 20.06 5.75 -6.17
C VAL A 262 20.30 6.71 -5.00
N GLU A 263 21.32 7.57 -5.11
CA GLU A 263 21.66 8.55 -4.08
C GLU A 263 20.57 9.63 -3.96
N ALA A 264 20.07 10.16 -5.08
CA ALA A 264 19.04 11.19 -5.08
C ALA A 264 17.74 10.72 -4.39
N VAL A 265 17.29 9.50 -4.73
CA VAL A 265 16.13 8.86 -4.12
C VAL A 265 16.34 8.61 -2.64
N SER A 266 17.48 8.03 -2.26
CA SER A 266 17.80 7.71 -0.86
C SER A 266 17.86 8.96 0.02
N LYS A 267 18.42 10.07 -0.50
CA LYS A 267 18.42 11.37 0.18
C LYS A 267 17.00 11.90 0.42
N ALA A 268 16.09 11.81 -0.56
CA ALA A 268 14.71 12.28 -0.40
C ALA A 268 13.97 11.49 0.68
N ILE A 269 14.07 10.15 0.65
CA ILE A 269 13.47 9.27 1.64
C ILE A 269 13.98 9.60 3.05
N ARG A 270 15.29 9.77 3.23
CA ARG A 270 15.86 10.13 4.53
C ARG A 270 15.32 11.47 5.04
N ARG A 271 15.29 12.51 4.19
CA ARG A 271 14.77 13.83 4.59
C ARG A 271 13.32 13.75 5.07
N ASN A 272 12.47 13.04 4.34
CA ASN A 272 11.07 12.86 4.72
C ASN A 272 10.94 12.06 6.02
N ARG A 273 11.70 10.96 6.16
CA ARG A 273 11.59 10.06 7.31
C ARG A 273 12.06 10.67 8.63
N VAL A 274 13.07 11.54 8.59
CA VAL A 274 13.52 12.33 9.76
C VAL A 274 12.58 13.50 10.06
N GLY A 275 11.61 13.81 9.18
CA GLY A 275 10.65 14.90 9.38
C GLY A 275 11.19 16.30 9.03
N ILE A 276 12.27 16.37 8.24
CA ILE A 276 12.85 17.64 7.75
C ILE A 276 12.24 18.00 6.37
N GLY A 277 11.73 17.01 5.64
CA GLY A 277 11.01 17.22 4.38
C GLY A 277 9.63 17.88 4.57
N SER A 278 9.07 18.44 3.50
CA SER A 278 7.72 18.99 3.52
C SER A 278 6.68 17.91 3.83
N HIS A 279 5.73 18.23 4.72
CA HIS A 279 4.58 17.36 5.01
C HIS A 279 3.42 17.54 4.03
N LYS A 280 3.50 18.52 3.13
CA LYS A 280 2.45 18.84 2.15
C LYS A 280 2.78 18.37 0.74
N ARG A 281 3.83 17.59 0.55
CA ARG A 281 4.30 17.15 -0.78
C ARG A 281 4.62 15.66 -0.74
N PRO A 282 4.66 14.97 -1.89
CA PRO A 282 5.16 13.60 -1.95
C PRO A 282 6.55 13.48 -1.30
N ILE A 283 6.88 12.27 -0.83
CA ILE A 283 8.18 11.93 -0.20
C ILE A 283 9.35 12.34 -1.09
N GLY A 284 9.18 12.18 -2.40
CA GLY A 284 10.08 12.73 -3.40
C GLY A 284 9.45 12.67 -4.79
N SER A 285 9.84 13.62 -5.65
CA SER A 285 9.42 13.68 -7.04
C SER A 285 10.61 13.68 -8.00
N PHE A 286 10.58 12.76 -8.96
CA PHE A 286 11.72 12.51 -9.84
C PHE A 286 11.32 12.43 -11.30
N VAL A 287 12.18 12.96 -12.18
CA VAL A 287 12.13 12.69 -13.62
C VAL A 287 13.36 11.89 -14.00
N PHE A 288 13.14 10.68 -14.51
CA PHE A 288 14.17 9.77 -14.99
C PHE A 288 14.25 9.82 -16.51
N LEU A 289 15.35 10.34 -17.04
CA LEU A 289 15.63 10.46 -18.46
C LEU A 289 16.67 9.41 -18.86
N GLY A 290 16.56 8.85 -20.06
CA GLY A 290 17.55 7.90 -20.56
C GLY A 290 17.03 7.08 -21.74
N PRO A 291 17.86 6.26 -22.40
CA PRO A 291 17.38 5.30 -23.38
C PRO A 291 16.61 4.15 -22.71
N THR A 292 16.04 3.27 -23.51
CA THR A 292 15.33 2.10 -22.97
C THR A 292 16.32 1.08 -22.38
N GLY A 293 15.90 0.37 -21.33
CA GLY A 293 16.69 -0.74 -20.78
C GLY A 293 17.88 -0.37 -19.88
N VAL A 294 18.06 0.89 -19.50
CA VAL A 294 19.16 1.33 -18.59
C VAL A 294 18.84 1.25 -17.09
N GLY A 295 17.60 0.90 -16.71
CA GLY A 295 17.21 0.68 -15.32
C GLY A 295 16.22 1.69 -14.69
N LYS A 296 15.64 2.61 -15.47
CA LYS A 296 14.64 3.60 -14.97
C LYS A 296 13.49 2.96 -14.20
N THR A 297 12.80 2.02 -14.83
CA THR A 297 11.68 1.26 -14.24
C THR A 297 12.17 0.27 -13.17
N GLU A 298 13.41 -0.22 -13.30
CA GLU A 298 13.97 -1.17 -12.33
C GLU A 298 14.25 -0.49 -10.99
N LEU A 299 14.80 0.72 -11.00
CA LEU A 299 14.95 1.51 -9.78
C LEU A 299 13.60 1.74 -9.09
N ALA A 300 12.54 2.06 -9.84
CA ALA A 300 11.20 2.18 -9.28
C ALA A 300 10.70 0.86 -8.65
N ARG A 301 10.88 -0.28 -9.34
CA ARG A 301 10.49 -1.60 -8.84
C ARG A 301 11.26 -2.00 -7.57
N VAL A 302 12.57 -1.84 -7.58
CA VAL A 302 13.44 -2.12 -6.43
C VAL A 302 13.07 -1.20 -5.27
N LEU A 303 12.81 0.08 -5.54
CA LEU A 303 12.39 1.02 -4.51
C LEU A 303 11.06 0.62 -3.87
N ALA A 304 10.07 0.21 -4.66
CA ALA A 304 8.81 -0.30 -4.14
C ALA A 304 9.02 -1.49 -3.19
N ARG A 305 9.83 -2.47 -3.62
CA ARG A 305 10.15 -3.64 -2.81
C ARG A 305 10.93 -3.30 -1.54
N GLU A 306 12.01 -2.54 -1.64
CA GLU A 306 12.94 -2.28 -0.53
C GLU A 306 12.39 -1.24 0.45
N PHE A 307 11.68 -0.21 -0.02
CA PHE A 307 11.18 0.86 0.85
C PHE A 307 9.75 0.61 1.33
N TYR A 308 8.83 0.21 0.44
CA TYR A 308 7.44 -0.07 0.81
C TYR A 308 7.20 -1.54 1.19
N GLY A 309 8.20 -2.41 1.04
CA GLY A 309 8.13 -3.82 1.44
C GLY A 309 7.44 -4.74 0.43
N SER A 310 6.87 -4.20 -0.65
CA SER A 310 6.19 -4.97 -1.69
C SER A 310 6.37 -4.34 -3.07
N GLN A 311 6.55 -5.17 -4.10
CA GLN A 311 6.51 -4.69 -5.49
C GLN A 311 5.13 -4.18 -5.89
N ASP A 312 4.06 -4.69 -5.27
CA ASP A 312 2.67 -4.29 -5.56
C ASP A 312 2.38 -2.86 -5.07
N ALA A 313 3.25 -2.28 -4.23
CA ALA A 313 3.20 -0.87 -3.88
C ALA A 313 3.57 0.07 -5.03
N MET A 314 4.05 -0.47 -6.16
CA MET A 314 4.26 0.31 -7.37
C MET A 314 2.97 0.41 -8.20
N ILE A 315 2.39 1.61 -8.24
CA ILE A 315 1.30 1.95 -9.14
C ILE A 315 1.91 2.47 -10.44
N LYS A 316 1.98 1.61 -11.45
CA LYS A 316 2.43 1.97 -12.79
C LYS A 316 1.26 2.50 -13.63
N ILE A 317 1.44 3.66 -14.25
CA ILE A 317 0.53 4.26 -15.22
C ILE A 317 1.32 4.53 -16.52
N ASP A 318 0.85 3.97 -17.63
CA ASP A 318 1.44 4.20 -18.95
C ASP A 318 0.83 5.45 -19.59
N MET A 319 1.64 6.48 -19.81
CA MET A 319 1.17 7.76 -20.35
C MET A 319 0.79 7.70 -21.82
N SER A 320 1.18 6.66 -22.55
CA SER A 320 0.72 6.43 -23.92
C SER A 320 -0.80 6.20 -24.00
N GLU A 321 -1.42 5.66 -22.94
CA GLU A 321 -2.90 5.52 -22.86
C GLU A 321 -3.62 6.87 -22.65
N PHE A 322 -2.89 7.90 -22.20
CA PHE A 322 -3.43 9.19 -21.81
C PHE A 322 -2.98 10.33 -22.73
N GLY A 323 -2.63 10.01 -23.98
CA GLY A 323 -2.29 11.00 -25.01
C GLY A 323 -3.49 11.81 -25.51
N GLU A 324 -4.70 11.30 -25.34
CA GLU A 324 -5.95 11.94 -25.77
C GLU A 324 -6.70 12.57 -24.59
N HIS A 325 -7.28 13.76 -24.82
CA HIS A 325 -7.94 14.56 -23.78
C HIS A 325 -9.00 13.80 -22.97
N HIS A 326 -9.82 12.97 -23.62
CA HIS A 326 -10.90 12.25 -22.94
C HIS A 326 -10.40 11.15 -21.99
N ASN A 327 -9.24 10.56 -22.27
CA ASN A 327 -8.65 9.51 -21.43
C ASN A 327 -8.10 10.08 -20.11
N VAL A 328 -7.73 11.35 -20.06
CA VAL A 328 -7.22 12.01 -18.84
C VAL A 328 -8.23 11.93 -17.70
N SER A 329 -9.53 12.04 -18.01
CA SER A 329 -10.61 11.91 -17.02
C SER A 329 -10.61 10.55 -16.31
N ARG A 330 -10.11 9.48 -16.94
CA ARG A 330 -10.02 8.14 -16.34
C ARG A 330 -8.99 8.06 -15.20
N LEU A 331 -8.02 8.98 -15.13
CA LEU A 331 -7.05 9.03 -14.02
C LEU A 331 -7.71 9.45 -12.71
N LEU A 332 -8.55 10.49 -12.79
CA LEU A 332 -9.23 11.10 -11.64
C LEU A 332 -10.64 10.53 -11.41
N GLY A 333 -11.23 9.91 -12.43
CA GLY A 333 -12.65 9.55 -12.50
C GLY A 333 -13.45 10.62 -13.24
N ALA A 334 -14.45 10.19 -14.00
CA ALA A 334 -15.31 11.12 -14.72
C ALA A 334 -16.17 11.95 -13.75
N PRO A 335 -16.44 13.23 -14.05
CA PRO A 335 -17.35 14.05 -13.25
C PRO A 335 -18.82 13.61 -13.43
N ALA A 336 -19.69 14.04 -12.52
CA ALA A 336 -21.12 13.70 -12.56
C ALA A 336 -21.77 14.08 -13.90
N GLY A 337 -22.48 13.14 -14.52
CA GLY A 337 -23.15 13.33 -15.81
C GLY A 337 -22.36 12.88 -17.05
N TYR A 338 -21.15 12.34 -16.89
CA TYR A 338 -20.34 11.77 -17.97
C TYR A 338 -20.28 10.23 -17.92
N VAL A 339 -20.08 9.59 -19.09
CA VAL A 339 -19.89 8.14 -19.19
C VAL A 339 -18.65 7.73 -18.38
N GLY A 340 -18.80 6.74 -17.49
CA GLY A 340 -17.72 6.28 -16.60
C GLY A 340 -17.68 6.97 -15.22
N TYR A 341 -18.71 7.73 -14.83
CA TYR A 341 -18.84 8.30 -13.48
C TYR A 341 -18.75 7.24 -12.37
N ASP A 342 -19.31 6.06 -12.62
CA ASP A 342 -19.29 4.95 -11.66
C ASP A 342 -17.98 4.15 -11.66
N ASP A 343 -17.17 4.23 -12.71
CA ASP A 343 -15.96 3.41 -12.90
C ASP A 343 -14.78 3.83 -12.00
N GLY A 344 -14.91 4.96 -11.30
CA GLY A 344 -13.86 5.46 -10.41
C GLY A 344 -12.63 5.97 -11.17
N GLY A 345 -11.63 6.46 -10.44
CA GLY A 345 -10.39 6.96 -11.03
C GLY A 345 -9.27 5.95 -10.92
N GLN A 346 -8.61 5.64 -12.04
CA GLN A 346 -7.55 4.62 -12.09
C GLN A 346 -6.37 4.94 -11.18
N LEU A 347 -6.02 6.22 -11.03
CA LEU A 347 -4.97 6.66 -10.13
C LEU A 347 -5.55 6.94 -8.74
N THR A 348 -6.60 7.77 -8.67
CA THR A 348 -7.16 8.25 -7.39
C THR A 348 -7.69 7.12 -6.51
N ASP A 349 -8.38 6.11 -7.05
CA ASP A 349 -8.88 4.99 -6.24
C ASP A 349 -7.76 4.06 -5.78
N LYS A 350 -6.69 3.88 -6.58
CA LYS A 350 -5.52 3.10 -6.15
C LYS A 350 -4.79 3.79 -5.01
N ILE A 351 -4.57 5.09 -5.11
CA ILE A 351 -3.92 5.89 -4.06
C ILE A 351 -4.80 5.95 -2.81
N ARG A 352 -6.11 6.10 -2.96
CA ARG A 352 -7.04 6.06 -1.82
C ARG A 352 -6.99 4.74 -1.06
N ARG A 353 -6.90 3.61 -1.78
CA ARG A 353 -6.80 2.26 -1.18
C ARG A 353 -5.40 1.96 -0.65
N GLN A 354 -4.38 2.55 -1.27
CA GLN A 354 -2.97 2.33 -0.93
C GLN A 354 -2.18 3.66 -1.00
N PRO A 355 -2.31 4.53 0.02
CA PRO A 355 -1.66 5.85 0.05
C PRO A 355 -0.14 5.79 0.10
N TYR A 356 0.40 4.65 0.56
CA TYR A 356 1.83 4.38 0.65
C TYR A 356 2.27 3.58 -0.57
N SER A 357 2.62 4.32 -1.60
CA SER A 357 2.90 3.74 -2.90
C SER A 357 3.92 4.55 -3.67
N LEU A 358 4.55 3.88 -4.63
CA LEU A 358 5.35 4.52 -5.65
C LEU A 358 4.48 4.70 -6.88
N VAL A 359 4.30 5.92 -7.34
CA VAL A 359 3.56 6.23 -8.56
C VAL A 359 4.55 6.41 -9.70
N LEU A 360 4.50 5.50 -10.68
CA LEU A 360 5.35 5.53 -11.85
C LEU A 360 4.54 5.96 -13.07
N PHE A 361 4.78 7.17 -13.55
CA PHE A 361 4.29 7.68 -14.83
C PHE A 361 5.31 7.34 -15.92
N ASP A 362 5.06 6.27 -16.68
CA ASP A 362 5.96 5.80 -17.73
C ASP A 362 5.70 6.56 -19.04
N GLU A 363 6.76 6.91 -19.78
CA GLU A 363 6.67 7.60 -21.09
C GLU A 363 5.93 8.94 -21.05
N ILE A 364 6.26 9.79 -20.07
CA ILE A 364 5.58 11.07 -19.82
C ILE A 364 5.52 12.02 -21.01
N GLU A 365 6.42 11.87 -22.00
CA GLU A 365 6.39 12.61 -23.25
C GLU A 365 5.19 12.31 -24.15
N LYS A 366 4.46 11.21 -23.90
CA LYS A 366 3.27 10.80 -24.65
C LYS A 366 1.97 11.31 -24.03
N ALA A 367 2.02 11.86 -22.82
CA ALA A 367 0.85 12.35 -22.10
C ALA A 367 0.22 13.57 -22.76
N HIS A 368 -1.11 13.67 -22.66
CA HIS A 368 -1.83 14.90 -22.96
C HIS A 368 -1.42 16.04 -22.01
N PRO A 369 -1.37 17.30 -22.46
CA PRO A 369 -0.98 18.44 -21.62
C PRO A 369 -1.76 18.59 -20.29
N ASP A 370 -3.01 18.15 -20.24
CA ASP A 370 -3.84 18.24 -19.02
C ASP A 370 -3.37 17.32 -17.89
N VAL A 371 -2.64 16.25 -18.21
CA VAL A 371 -2.01 15.39 -17.19
C VAL A 371 -1.01 16.20 -16.37
N PHE A 372 -0.32 17.18 -16.98
CA PHE A 372 0.63 18.04 -16.27
C PHE A 372 -0.04 18.97 -15.25
N ASN A 373 -1.30 19.38 -15.48
CA ASN A 373 -2.04 20.19 -14.51
C ASN A 373 -2.37 19.37 -13.26
N MET A 374 -2.77 18.11 -13.44
CA MET A 374 -2.97 17.16 -12.33
C MET A 374 -1.65 16.91 -11.58
N LEU A 375 -0.56 16.66 -12.31
CA LEU A 375 0.75 16.47 -11.70
C LEU A 375 1.21 17.70 -10.91
N LEU A 376 0.91 18.91 -11.39
CA LEU A 376 1.25 20.13 -10.66
C LEU A 376 0.58 20.15 -9.27
N GLN A 377 -0.72 19.85 -9.18
CA GLN A 377 -1.44 19.77 -7.90
C GLN A 377 -0.84 18.71 -6.97
N ILE A 378 -0.56 17.52 -7.50
CA ILE A 378 0.07 16.43 -6.74
C ILE A 378 1.45 16.86 -6.21
N LEU A 379 2.26 17.53 -7.04
CA LEU A 379 3.62 17.92 -6.68
C LEU A 379 3.68 19.19 -5.81
N GLU A 380 2.68 20.08 -5.84
CA GLU A 380 2.61 21.30 -5.03
C GLU A 380 1.98 21.05 -3.67
N ASP A 381 0.75 20.53 -3.67
CA ASP A 381 -0.11 20.44 -2.50
C ASP A 381 -0.16 19.04 -1.91
N GLY A 382 0.39 18.05 -2.61
CA GLY A 382 0.35 16.65 -2.16
C GLY A 382 -1.06 16.07 -2.17
N HIS A 383 -2.03 16.76 -2.77
CA HIS A 383 -3.42 16.34 -2.83
C HIS A 383 -3.99 16.61 -4.22
N VAL A 384 -4.98 15.81 -4.61
CA VAL A 384 -5.78 16.05 -5.81
C VAL A 384 -7.24 15.71 -5.51
N THR A 385 -8.17 16.44 -6.13
CA THR A 385 -9.59 16.14 -6.03
C THR A 385 -10.00 15.22 -7.17
N ASP A 386 -10.70 14.13 -6.85
CA ASP A 386 -11.19 13.17 -7.83
C ASP A 386 -12.50 13.64 -8.49
N GLY A 387 -12.99 12.89 -9.49
CA GLY A 387 -14.23 13.23 -10.21
C GLY A 387 -15.51 13.23 -9.34
N LYS A 388 -15.44 12.68 -8.13
CA LYS A 388 -16.54 12.63 -7.15
C LYS A 388 -16.40 13.71 -6.07
N GLY A 389 -15.40 14.59 -6.16
CA GLY A 389 -15.16 15.65 -5.19
C GLY A 389 -14.37 15.20 -3.95
N ARG A 390 -13.82 13.97 -3.94
CA ARG A 390 -13.04 13.45 -2.82
C ARG A 390 -11.59 13.92 -2.92
N THR A 391 -11.03 14.39 -1.82
CA THR A 391 -9.61 14.75 -1.73
C THR A 391 -8.76 13.50 -1.54
N ILE A 392 -7.76 13.30 -2.39
CA ILE A 392 -6.85 12.15 -2.39
C ILE A 392 -5.45 12.62 -2.00
N ASP A 393 -4.86 11.96 -1.02
CA ASP A 393 -3.56 12.32 -0.43
C ASP A 393 -2.39 11.53 -1.06
N PHE A 394 -1.39 12.27 -1.54
CA PHE A 394 -0.15 11.81 -2.16
C PHE A 394 1.09 12.09 -1.29
N THR A 395 0.96 12.66 -0.10
CA THR A 395 2.09 13.05 0.77
C THR A 395 2.97 11.86 1.18
N ASN A 396 2.40 10.65 1.18
CA ASN A 396 3.08 9.39 1.48
C ASN A 396 3.55 8.61 0.23
N THR A 397 3.54 9.27 -0.93
CA THR A 397 3.93 8.64 -2.20
C THR A 397 5.32 9.07 -2.65
N ILE A 398 5.97 8.25 -3.48
CA ILE A 398 7.11 8.67 -4.30
C ILE A 398 6.63 8.76 -5.74
N VAL A 399 6.79 9.93 -6.35
CA VAL A 399 6.36 10.17 -7.73
C VAL A 399 7.56 10.10 -8.66
N ILE A 400 7.52 9.17 -9.61
CA ILE A 400 8.56 8.99 -10.62
C ILE A 400 7.92 9.13 -11.99
N MET A 401 8.48 10.00 -12.82
CA MET A 401 8.17 10.11 -14.23
C MET A 401 9.35 9.58 -15.03
N THR A 402 9.12 8.70 -16.00
CA THR A 402 10.17 8.27 -16.93
C THR A 402 9.96 8.93 -18.29
N SER A 403 11.07 9.18 -18.99
CA SER A 403 11.02 9.62 -20.38
C SER A 403 12.16 9.02 -21.19
N ASN A 404 11.88 8.77 -22.47
CA ASN A 404 12.88 8.43 -23.47
C ASN A 404 13.34 9.65 -24.29
N ILE A 405 12.96 10.87 -23.88
CA ILE A 405 13.41 12.11 -24.53
C ILE A 405 14.94 12.18 -24.56
N GLY A 406 15.48 12.54 -25.72
CA GLY A 406 16.91 12.69 -25.93
C GLY A 406 17.67 11.36 -26.02
N ALA A 407 16.97 10.22 -26.07
CA ALA A 407 17.57 8.89 -26.16
C ALA A 407 18.51 8.74 -27.37
N GLU A 408 18.24 9.36 -28.53
CA GLU A 408 19.12 9.29 -29.71
C GLU A 408 20.54 9.79 -29.42
N ARG A 409 20.69 10.81 -28.56
CA ARG A 409 22.00 11.35 -28.17
C ARG A 409 22.71 10.41 -27.20
N LEU A 410 21.94 9.83 -26.28
CA LEU A 410 22.40 8.86 -25.29
C LEU A 410 22.69 7.48 -25.90
N GLN A 411 22.18 7.16 -27.09
CA GLN A 411 22.50 5.91 -27.79
C GLN A 411 23.96 5.85 -28.25
N LYS A 412 24.55 6.99 -28.65
CA LYS A 412 25.98 7.06 -28.97
C LYS A 412 26.83 6.77 -27.74
N GLU A 413 26.45 7.34 -26.61
CA GLU A 413 27.05 7.06 -25.30
C GLU A 413 26.90 5.57 -24.92
N ALA A 414 25.74 4.97 -25.13
CA ALA A 414 25.50 3.54 -24.89
C ALA A 414 26.45 2.65 -25.71
N SER A 415 26.62 2.95 -27.00
CA SER A 415 27.53 2.19 -27.88
C SER A 415 29.00 2.27 -27.45
N LEU A 416 29.43 3.41 -26.89
CA LEU A 416 30.77 3.63 -26.37
C LEU A 416 30.95 2.99 -24.99
N GLY A 417 29.94 3.09 -24.11
CA GLY A 417 29.97 2.51 -22.77
C GLY A 417 30.21 0.99 -22.75
N PHE A 418 29.67 0.25 -23.73
CA PHE A 418 29.94 -1.19 -23.86
C PHE A 418 31.40 -1.50 -24.27
N ARG A 419 32.05 -0.58 -24.98
CA ARG A 419 33.43 -0.73 -25.47
C ARG A 419 34.47 -0.15 -24.53
N ALA A 420 34.07 0.72 -23.60
CA ALA A 420 34.94 1.33 -22.61
C ALA A 420 35.47 0.27 -21.64
N ASP A 421 36.79 0.06 -21.66
CA ASP A 421 37.46 -0.92 -20.78
C ASP A 421 38.63 -0.29 -20.01
N THR A 422 39.23 0.77 -20.56
CA THR A 422 40.33 1.50 -19.92
C THR A 422 39.84 2.67 -19.07
N ARG A 423 40.70 3.17 -18.18
CA ARG A 423 40.40 4.35 -17.36
C ARG A 423 40.20 5.61 -18.20
N ALA A 424 40.97 5.77 -19.28
CA ALA A 424 40.81 6.89 -20.20
C ALA A 424 39.44 6.84 -20.90
N ASP A 425 38.99 5.65 -21.34
CA ASP A 425 37.67 5.50 -21.95
C ASP A 425 36.54 5.86 -20.99
N MET A 426 36.70 5.58 -19.68
CA MET A 426 35.72 5.95 -18.67
C MET A 426 35.67 7.47 -18.43
N GLU A 427 36.83 8.14 -18.39
CA GLU A 427 36.91 9.60 -18.26
C GLU A 427 36.29 10.31 -19.47
N ASP A 428 36.53 9.80 -20.69
CA ASP A 428 35.88 10.29 -21.92
C ASP A 428 34.36 10.04 -21.91
N LEU A 429 33.92 8.88 -21.42
CA LEU A 429 32.50 8.56 -21.28
C LEU A 429 31.80 9.49 -20.29
N ASP A 430 32.44 9.82 -19.17
CA ASP A 430 31.93 10.77 -18.17
C ASP A 430 31.79 12.17 -18.75
N ALA A 431 32.80 12.65 -19.48
CA ALA A 431 32.75 13.96 -20.15
C ALA A 431 31.63 14.01 -21.21
N LEU A 432 31.46 12.93 -21.97
CA LEU A 432 30.39 12.81 -22.96
C LEU A 432 29.00 12.79 -22.29
N HIS A 433 28.87 12.08 -21.17
CA HIS A 433 27.63 12.00 -20.40
C HIS A 433 27.21 13.39 -19.91
N GLU A 434 28.14 14.17 -19.32
CA GLU A 434 27.83 15.51 -18.83
C GLU A 434 27.38 16.45 -19.98
N GLN A 435 28.05 16.36 -21.14
CA GLN A 435 27.64 17.12 -22.31
C GLN A 435 26.26 16.71 -22.85
N ASN A 436 25.92 15.43 -22.79
CA ASN A 436 24.62 14.92 -23.20
C ASN A 436 23.53 15.30 -22.20
N LYS A 437 23.83 15.30 -20.90
CA LYS A 437 22.93 15.67 -19.81
C LYS A 437 22.37 17.07 -20.00
N ASP A 438 23.22 18.06 -20.29
CA ASP A 438 22.80 19.44 -20.56
C ASP A 438 21.84 19.53 -21.75
N LYS A 439 22.16 18.83 -22.84
CA LYS A 439 21.33 18.84 -24.06
C LYS A 439 19.98 18.16 -23.83
N VAL A 440 19.96 17.04 -23.10
CA VAL A 440 18.73 16.33 -22.74
C VAL A 440 17.86 17.22 -21.87
N TYR A 441 18.46 17.96 -20.93
CA TYR A 441 17.74 18.91 -20.08
C TYR A 441 17.14 20.07 -20.87
N GLU A 442 17.82 20.59 -21.89
CA GLU A 442 17.24 21.58 -22.79
C GLU A 442 16.02 21.06 -23.55
N VAL A 443 16.02 19.80 -23.98
CA VAL A 443 14.85 19.20 -24.63
C VAL A 443 13.71 19.01 -23.64
N LEU A 444 14.00 18.57 -22.41
CA LEU A 444 12.99 18.45 -21.35
C LEU A 444 12.29 19.79 -21.09
N LYS A 445 13.05 20.90 -20.99
CA LYS A 445 12.51 22.25 -20.79
C LYS A 445 11.59 22.75 -21.89
N LYS A 446 11.69 22.20 -23.11
CA LYS A 446 10.79 22.54 -24.22
C LYS A 446 9.46 21.79 -24.13
N MET A 447 9.47 20.60 -23.54
CA MET A 447 8.28 19.75 -23.40
C MET A 447 7.52 20.06 -22.11
N MET A 448 8.23 20.13 -20.98
CA MET A 448 7.63 20.44 -19.68
C MET A 448 7.68 21.93 -19.39
N ARG A 449 6.56 22.48 -18.92
CA ARG A 449 6.50 23.88 -18.54
C ARG A 449 7.39 24.15 -17.31
N PRO A 450 8.01 25.35 -17.21
CA PRO A 450 8.89 25.69 -16.09
C PRO A 450 8.23 25.53 -14.72
N GLU A 451 6.92 25.76 -14.61
CA GLU A 451 6.17 25.61 -13.37
C GLU A 451 6.28 24.19 -12.83
N LEU A 452 6.09 23.18 -13.68
CA LEU A 452 6.17 21.78 -13.27
C LEU A 452 7.60 21.38 -12.90
N LEU A 453 8.59 21.83 -13.69
CA LEU A 453 10.01 21.54 -13.43
C LEU A 453 10.46 22.06 -12.07
N ASN A 454 9.97 23.23 -11.66
CA ASN A 454 10.28 23.82 -10.36
C ASN A 454 9.63 23.08 -9.18
N ARG A 455 8.70 22.14 -9.43
CA ARG A 455 8.09 21.27 -8.42
C ARG A 455 8.69 19.87 -8.37
N ILE A 456 9.56 19.54 -9.31
CA ILE A 456 10.29 18.27 -9.32
C ILE A 456 11.51 18.42 -8.42
N ASP A 457 11.71 17.51 -7.46
CA ASP A 457 12.85 17.57 -6.55
C ASP A 457 14.18 17.30 -7.28
N LYS A 458 14.17 16.37 -8.25
CA LYS A 458 15.35 16.08 -9.04
C LYS A 458 15.02 15.50 -10.43
N THR A 459 15.65 16.06 -11.45
CA THR A 459 15.75 15.44 -12.79
C THR A 459 17.07 14.68 -12.87
N ILE A 460 17.03 13.41 -13.28
CA ILE A 460 18.18 12.50 -13.33
C ILE A 460 18.29 11.92 -14.73
N VAL A 461 19.47 12.04 -15.34
CA VAL A 461 19.80 11.40 -16.61
C VAL A 461 20.55 10.12 -16.30
N PHE A 462 20.00 8.99 -16.71
CA PHE A 462 20.60 7.67 -16.50
C PHE A 462 21.80 7.51 -17.42
N ARG A 463 22.86 6.93 -16.86
CA ARG A 463 24.12 6.66 -17.55
C ARG A 463 24.00 5.47 -18.48
N ALA A 464 24.77 5.49 -19.57
CA ALA A 464 25.02 4.29 -20.36
C ALA A 464 25.60 3.16 -19.49
N LEU A 465 25.08 1.95 -19.67
CA LEU A 465 25.61 0.77 -18.98
C LEU A 465 26.94 0.34 -19.61
N THR A 466 27.96 0.17 -18.78
CA THR A 466 29.25 -0.36 -19.20
C THR A 466 29.21 -1.89 -19.31
N LYS A 467 30.20 -2.48 -19.98
CA LYS A 467 30.34 -3.95 -20.01
C LYS A 467 30.42 -4.56 -18.60
N LYS A 468 31.05 -3.85 -17.66
CA LYS A 468 31.14 -4.28 -16.25
C LYS A 468 29.76 -4.28 -15.58
N ASP A 469 28.96 -3.23 -15.82
CA ASP A 469 27.61 -3.13 -15.28
C ASP A 469 26.73 -4.27 -15.80
N ILE A 470 26.77 -4.52 -17.10
CA ILE A 470 25.96 -5.57 -17.75
C ILE A 470 26.40 -6.95 -17.26
N THR A 471 27.69 -7.17 -17.03
CA THR A 471 28.20 -8.43 -16.44
C THR A 471 27.64 -8.66 -15.05
N HIS A 472 27.55 -7.62 -14.22
CA HIS A 472 26.95 -7.72 -12.90
C HIS A 472 25.45 -7.96 -12.98
N ILE A 473 24.74 -7.27 -13.88
CA ILE A 473 23.30 -7.50 -14.12
C ILE A 473 23.04 -8.95 -14.56
N LEU A 474 23.88 -9.50 -15.43
CA LEU A 474 23.80 -10.91 -15.82
C LEU A 474 23.95 -11.84 -14.60
N GLU A 475 24.91 -11.57 -13.72
CA GLU A 475 25.09 -12.39 -12.52
C GLU A 475 23.87 -12.35 -11.60
N LEU A 476 23.26 -11.18 -11.41
CA LEU A 476 22.02 -11.05 -10.63
C LEU A 476 20.88 -11.89 -11.20
N GLN A 477 20.69 -11.88 -12.53
CA GLN A 477 19.67 -12.71 -13.18
C GLN A 477 19.98 -14.21 -13.08
N LEU A 478 21.26 -14.58 -13.14
CA LEU A 478 21.68 -15.96 -12.94
C LEU A 478 21.48 -16.43 -11.49
N ASP A 479 21.70 -15.56 -10.51
CA ASP A 479 21.42 -15.85 -9.09
C ASP A 479 19.93 -16.09 -8.87
N GLU A 480 19.06 -15.25 -9.43
CA GLU A 480 17.60 -15.47 -9.38
C GLU A 480 17.18 -16.81 -10.01
N LEU A 481 17.85 -17.22 -11.10
CA LEU A 481 17.63 -18.52 -11.71
C LEU A 481 18.14 -19.68 -10.84
N ARG A 482 19.34 -19.54 -10.26
CA ARG A 482 19.92 -20.53 -9.34
C ARG A 482 19.01 -20.76 -8.13
N ASP A 483 18.48 -19.70 -7.52
CA ASP A 483 17.56 -19.81 -6.38
C ASP A 483 16.29 -20.58 -6.71
N ARG A 484 15.77 -20.43 -7.95
CA ARG A 484 14.64 -21.22 -8.43
C ARG A 484 15.02 -22.69 -8.62
N LEU A 485 16.17 -22.97 -9.24
CA LEU A 485 16.63 -24.34 -9.51
C LEU A 485 16.99 -25.12 -8.24
N VAL A 486 17.52 -24.46 -7.22
CA VAL A 486 17.83 -25.08 -5.92
C VAL A 486 16.59 -25.69 -5.27
N LYS A 487 15.40 -25.09 -5.47
CA LYS A 487 14.12 -25.67 -4.98
C LYS A 487 13.76 -26.99 -5.65
N HIS A 488 14.28 -27.22 -6.85
CA HIS A 488 14.18 -28.49 -7.57
C HIS A 488 15.40 -29.41 -7.32
N GLY A 489 16.32 -28.98 -6.47
CA GLY A 489 17.52 -29.73 -6.12
C GLY A 489 18.59 -29.74 -7.21
N VAL A 490 18.57 -28.79 -8.16
CA VAL A 490 19.54 -28.71 -9.26
C VAL A 490 20.40 -27.46 -9.11
N GLY A 491 21.72 -27.61 -9.25
CA GLY A 491 22.68 -26.51 -9.28
C GLY A 491 22.99 -26.04 -10.70
N LEU A 492 23.43 -24.79 -10.86
CA LEU A 492 23.79 -24.20 -12.15
C LEU A 492 25.11 -23.42 -12.06
N GLU A 493 26.10 -23.85 -12.86
CA GLU A 493 27.42 -23.22 -12.98
C GLU A 493 27.65 -22.78 -14.43
N LEU A 494 28.04 -21.52 -14.66
CA LEU A 494 28.38 -21.01 -15.99
C LEU A 494 29.88 -20.72 -16.06
N THR A 495 30.54 -21.18 -17.12
CA THR A 495 31.93 -20.79 -17.40
C THR A 495 32.02 -19.35 -17.88
N GLN A 496 33.21 -18.74 -17.78
CA GLN A 496 33.45 -17.39 -18.28
C GLN A 496 33.10 -17.26 -19.78
N ALA A 497 33.41 -18.27 -20.59
CA ALA A 497 33.06 -18.29 -22.01
C ALA A 497 31.54 -18.27 -22.24
N ALA A 498 30.74 -18.97 -21.41
CA ALA A 498 29.28 -18.91 -21.48
C ALA A 498 28.74 -17.54 -21.09
N LYS A 499 29.32 -16.91 -20.06
CA LYS A 499 28.95 -15.54 -19.67
C LYS A 499 29.24 -14.55 -20.79
N GLU A 500 30.41 -14.63 -21.42
CA GLU A 500 30.79 -13.77 -22.55
C GLU A 500 29.87 -13.97 -23.77
N TYR A 501 29.48 -15.22 -24.05
CA TYR A 501 28.50 -15.51 -25.10
C TYR A 501 27.15 -14.85 -24.84
N LEU A 502 26.66 -14.92 -23.60
CA LEU A 502 25.40 -14.30 -23.20
C LEU A 502 25.48 -12.77 -23.24
N LEU A 503 26.60 -12.17 -22.83
CA LEU A 503 26.81 -10.73 -22.89
C LEU A 503 26.85 -10.21 -24.33
N ALA A 504 27.55 -10.92 -25.22
CA ALA A 504 27.67 -10.52 -26.62
C ALA A 504 26.33 -10.57 -27.37
N LYS A 505 25.41 -11.46 -26.98
CA LYS A 505 24.09 -11.61 -27.62
C LYS A 505 22.94 -10.94 -26.86
N GLY A 506 23.12 -10.65 -25.58
CA GLY A 506 22.07 -10.15 -24.68
C GLY A 506 22.06 -8.63 -24.51
N TYR A 507 23.04 -7.92 -25.06
CA TYR A 507 23.11 -6.46 -25.04
C TYR A 507 23.00 -5.87 -26.45
N ASP A 508 22.22 -4.80 -26.57
CA ASP A 508 22.16 -3.94 -27.75
C ASP A 508 22.10 -2.48 -27.31
N ALA A 509 22.76 -1.58 -28.03
CA ALA A 509 22.81 -0.16 -27.71
C ALA A 509 21.43 0.53 -27.77
N HIS A 510 20.50 0.01 -28.58
CA HIS A 510 19.15 0.57 -28.70
C HIS A 510 18.21 0.08 -27.59
N ASN A 511 18.28 -1.21 -27.26
CA ASN A 511 17.38 -1.87 -26.32
C ASN A 511 17.96 -2.07 -24.91
N GLY A 512 19.23 -1.71 -24.69
CA GLY A 512 19.95 -1.95 -23.44
C GLY A 512 20.05 -3.43 -23.12
N VAL A 513 19.83 -3.79 -21.85
CA VAL A 513 19.85 -5.19 -21.36
C VAL A 513 18.49 -5.88 -21.44
N ARG A 514 17.46 -5.25 -22.04
CA ARG A 514 16.13 -5.90 -22.18
C ARG A 514 16.17 -7.25 -22.91
N PRO A 515 16.96 -7.44 -23.99
CA PRO A 515 17.04 -8.73 -24.67
C PRO A 515 17.65 -9.83 -23.80
N LEU A 516 18.48 -9.49 -22.81
CA LEU A 516 19.21 -10.44 -21.97
C LEU A 516 18.27 -11.42 -21.26
N ARG A 517 17.18 -10.92 -20.67
CA ARG A 517 16.23 -11.78 -19.94
C ARG A 517 15.59 -12.81 -20.86
N ARG A 518 15.20 -12.39 -22.07
CA ARG A 518 14.64 -13.30 -23.08
C ARG A 518 15.67 -14.32 -23.55
N LEU A 519 16.92 -13.88 -23.76
CA LEU A 519 18.01 -14.79 -24.11
C LEU A 519 18.24 -15.85 -23.02
N LEU A 520 18.24 -15.47 -21.74
CA LEU A 520 18.38 -16.42 -20.63
C LEU A 520 17.21 -17.39 -20.57
N GLN A 521 15.98 -16.92 -20.82
CA GLN A 521 14.80 -17.77 -20.89
C GLN A 521 14.92 -18.80 -22.02
N ASP A 522 15.11 -18.34 -23.25
CA ASP A 522 15.15 -19.17 -24.46
C ASP A 522 16.34 -20.16 -24.46
N THR A 523 17.45 -19.81 -23.80
CA THR A 523 18.66 -20.66 -23.80
C THR A 523 18.83 -21.48 -22.53
N LEU A 524 18.71 -20.87 -21.34
CA LEU A 524 18.97 -21.58 -20.08
C LEU A 524 17.68 -22.15 -19.50
N GLU A 525 16.66 -21.32 -19.28
CA GLU A 525 15.44 -21.76 -18.57
C GLU A 525 14.72 -22.87 -19.33
N ASP A 526 14.51 -22.71 -20.64
CA ASP A 526 13.82 -23.70 -21.47
C ASP A 526 14.59 -25.03 -21.51
N HIS A 527 15.91 -24.98 -21.67
CA HIS A 527 16.75 -26.18 -21.73
C HIS A 527 16.78 -26.93 -20.38
N LEU A 528 16.91 -26.19 -19.27
CA LEU A 528 16.93 -26.77 -17.93
C LEU A 528 15.56 -27.34 -17.56
N SER A 529 14.47 -26.65 -17.90
CA SER A 529 13.11 -27.12 -17.65
C SER A 529 12.81 -28.42 -18.38
N LEU A 530 13.14 -28.50 -19.68
CA LEU A 530 13.02 -29.74 -20.45
C LEU A 530 13.87 -30.86 -19.84
N GLY A 531 15.10 -30.57 -19.43
CA GLY A 531 15.96 -31.58 -18.82
C GLY A 531 15.44 -32.10 -17.48
N ILE A 532 14.79 -31.25 -16.66
CA ILE A 532 14.15 -31.68 -15.42
C ILE A 532 12.91 -32.53 -15.71
N LEU A 533 12.06 -32.13 -16.67
CA LEU A 533 10.85 -32.87 -17.04
C LEU A 533 11.15 -34.23 -17.67
N ASP A 534 12.20 -34.33 -18.48
CA ASP A 534 12.66 -35.57 -19.10
C ASP A 534 13.48 -36.46 -18.13
N GLU A 535 13.57 -36.11 -16.85
CA GLU A 535 14.42 -36.77 -15.83
C GLU A 535 15.92 -36.82 -16.22
N ARG A 536 16.32 -35.99 -17.19
CA ARG A 536 17.71 -35.78 -17.61
C ARG A 536 18.49 -34.91 -16.64
N TYR A 537 17.88 -34.31 -15.63
CA TYR A 537 18.53 -33.66 -14.50
C TYR A 537 17.78 -34.04 -13.23
N THR A 538 18.51 -34.57 -12.25
CA THR A 538 17.96 -35.11 -11.01
C THR A 538 18.47 -34.34 -9.79
N THR A 539 17.81 -34.51 -8.65
CA THR A 539 18.19 -33.88 -7.39
C THR A 539 19.64 -34.21 -7.02
N GLY A 540 20.43 -33.18 -6.76
CA GLY A 540 21.87 -33.26 -6.46
C GLY A 540 22.78 -32.96 -7.66
N ASP A 541 22.24 -32.90 -8.88
CA ASP A 541 23.03 -32.58 -10.06
C ASP A 541 23.43 -31.10 -10.10
N VAL A 542 24.65 -30.83 -10.55
CA VAL A 542 25.10 -29.47 -10.91
C VAL A 542 25.29 -29.42 -12.42
N ILE A 543 24.61 -28.51 -13.09
CA ILE A 543 24.68 -28.35 -14.53
C ILE A 543 25.71 -27.27 -14.85
N LYS A 544 26.79 -27.68 -15.51
CA LYS A 544 27.82 -26.79 -16.02
C LYS A 544 27.51 -26.40 -17.46
N VAL A 545 27.38 -25.11 -17.70
CA VAL A 545 27.14 -24.54 -19.03
C VAL A 545 28.42 -23.90 -19.55
N THR A 546 28.79 -24.27 -20.77
CA THR A 546 29.97 -23.76 -21.48
C THR A 546 29.66 -23.49 -22.95
N VAL A 547 30.63 -22.96 -23.70
CA VAL A 547 30.51 -22.74 -25.15
C VAL A 547 31.39 -23.73 -25.89
N LYS A 548 30.85 -24.41 -26.90
CA LYS A 548 31.61 -25.20 -27.88
C LYS A 548 31.05 -24.93 -29.27
N ALA A 549 31.93 -24.75 -30.26
CA ALA A 549 31.57 -24.47 -31.65
C ALA A 549 30.57 -23.29 -31.83
N GLY A 550 30.60 -22.30 -30.94
CA GLY A 550 29.71 -21.14 -30.99
C GLY A 550 28.30 -21.36 -30.42
N GLU A 551 28.05 -22.50 -29.77
CA GLU A 551 26.77 -22.83 -29.14
C GLU A 551 26.95 -23.14 -27.64
N LEU A 552 25.88 -22.93 -26.86
CA LEU A 552 25.85 -23.30 -25.44
C LEU A 552 25.70 -24.81 -25.31
N VAL A 553 26.52 -25.40 -24.44
CA VAL A 553 26.53 -26.83 -24.13
C VAL A 553 26.35 -27.02 -22.63
N TYR A 554 25.47 -27.95 -22.26
CA TYR A 554 25.05 -28.23 -20.89
C TYR A 554 25.58 -29.61 -20.50
N GLN A 555 26.28 -29.71 -19.36
CA GLN A 555 26.91 -30.93 -18.90
C GLN A 555 26.68 -31.13 -17.40
N ARG A 556 26.40 -32.35 -16.95
CA ARG A 556 26.37 -32.65 -15.51
C ARG A 556 27.80 -32.69 -14.97
N VAL A 557 28.04 -32.03 -13.84
CA VAL A 557 29.33 -32.10 -13.14
C VAL A 557 29.49 -33.50 -12.56
N GLY A 558 30.31 -34.34 -13.21
CA GLY A 558 30.55 -35.74 -12.83
C GLY A 558 30.50 -36.73 -14.00
N GLU A 559 29.91 -36.36 -15.14
CA GLU A 559 30.00 -37.16 -16.37
C GLU A 559 31.30 -36.85 -17.12
N SER A 560 32.23 -37.81 -17.09
CA SER A 560 33.38 -37.81 -17.98
C SER A 560 32.92 -37.90 -19.43
N THR A 561 33.50 -37.04 -20.28
CA THR A 561 33.15 -36.85 -21.68
C THR A 561 33.01 -38.15 -22.47
N LYS A 562 31.80 -38.46 -22.95
CA LYS A 562 31.62 -39.26 -24.17
C LYS A 562 31.15 -38.34 -25.31
N PRO A 563 31.59 -38.57 -26.57
CA PRO A 563 31.31 -37.64 -27.67
C PRO A 563 29.83 -37.68 -28.06
N ALA A 564 29.34 -36.51 -28.47
CA ALA A 564 27.95 -36.26 -28.86
C ALA A 564 27.43 -37.26 -29.91
N VAL A 565 26.27 -37.85 -29.60
CA VAL A 565 25.47 -38.60 -30.59
C VAL A 565 24.89 -37.60 -31.58
N LYS A 566 25.26 -37.76 -32.86
CA LYS A 566 24.71 -36.99 -33.99
C LYS A 566 23.20 -37.17 -34.05
N VAL A 567 22.45 -36.07 -33.94
CA VAL A 567 21.02 -36.03 -34.28
C VAL A 567 20.88 -36.23 -35.79
N SER A 568 20.44 -37.41 -36.21
CA SER A 568 20.13 -37.70 -37.61
C SER A 568 18.79 -37.07 -38.00
N LYS A 569 18.84 -36.11 -38.94
CA LYS A 569 17.66 -35.67 -39.71
C LYS A 569 17.09 -36.87 -40.48
N LYS A 570 15.92 -37.38 -40.07
CA LYS A 570 15.05 -38.20 -40.91
C LYS A 570 13.59 -38.06 -40.47
N ALA A 571 12.88 -37.13 -41.09
CA ALA A 571 11.44 -37.21 -41.33
C ALA A 571 11.04 -36.05 -42.26
N GLN A 572 10.74 -36.38 -43.52
CA GLN A 572 9.64 -35.81 -44.32
C GLN A 572 9.88 -36.14 -45.80
N LYS A 573 9.21 -37.19 -46.27
CA LYS A 573 8.46 -37.22 -47.56
C LYS A 573 7.86 -38.61 -47.74
N SER A 574 6.59 -38.75 -47.40
CA SER A 574 5.59 -39.51 -48.17
C SER A 574 4.20 -39.29 -47.57
N ASN A 575 3.23 -39.16 -48.48
CA ASN A 575 1.78 -39.13 -48.32
C ASN A 575 1.14 -37.79 -47.91
N SER A 576 0.92 -36.90 -48.88
CA SER A 576 -0.30 -36.87 -49.71
C SER A 576 -0.12 -35.92 -50.88
#